data_AF-A0A973UWF5-F1
#
_entry.id   AF-A0A973UWF5-F1
#
_cell.length_a   1.000
_cell.length_b   1.000
_cell.length_c   1.000
_cell.angle_alpha   90.00
_cell.angle_beta   90.00
_cell.angle_gamma   90.00
#
_symmetry.space_group_name_H-M   'P 1'
#
loop_
_entity.id
_entity.type
_entity.pdbx_description
1 polymer ?
#
loop_
_entity_poly.entity_id
_entity_poly.type
_entity_poly.pdbx_seq_one_letter_code
_entity_poly.pdbx_strand_id
1 'polypeptide(L)'
;MTDRDLLRQTELLVGRVAHWTPARWNDRGEAVHALGQRLADACAGVEGQPARPLPRLADTALPDQLRVLVADLVAADAPEEVLDRMAADVRAVRHAL
;
A
#
# COMPACT_ATOMS: atom_id res chain seq x y z
N MET A 1 -6.65 -12.78 11.21
CA MET A 1 -6.67 -11.60 12.13
C MET A 1 -5.78 -10.50 11.59
N THR A 2 -4.67 -10.89 10.97
CA THR A 2 -3.66 -10.05 10.32
C THR A 2 -4.16 -9.38 9.04
N ASP A 3 -5.01 -10.05 8.26
CA ASP A 3 -5.80 -9.48 7.17
C ASP A 3 -6.56 -8.21 7.59
N ARG A 4 -7.24 -8.26 8.74
CA ARG A 4 -8.00 -7.12 9.28
C ARG A 4 -7.11 -5.99 9.77
N ASP A 5 -5.92 -6.29 10.30
CA ASP A 5 -4.98 -5.24 10.70
C ASP A 5 -4.43 -4.51 9.47
N LEU A 6 -4.00 -5.25 8.43
CA LEU A 6 -3.54 -4.65 7.17
C LEU A 6 -4.61 -3.74 6.54
N LEU A 7 -5.85 -4.23 6.42
CA LEU A 7 -6.97 -3.44 5.90
C LEU A 7 -7.20 -2.17 6.74
N ARG A 8 -7.18 -2.30 8.07
CA ARG A 8 -7.36 -1.17 8.98
C ARG A 8 -6.24 -0.14 8.86
N GLN A 9 -4.97 -0.56 8.85
CA GLN A 9 -3.86 0.39 8.73
C GLN A 9 -3.92 1.12 7.38
N THR A 10 -4.28 0.41 6.32
CA THR A 10 -4.44 0.96 4.97
C THR A 10 -5.53 2.02 4.93
N GLU A 11 -6.73 1.75 5.45
CA GLU A 11 -7.80 2.76 5.46
C GLU A 11 -7.45 3.97 6.34
N LEU A 12 -6.70 3.80 7.43
CA LEU A 12 -6.21 4.93 8.23
C LEU A 12 -5.20 5.79 7.47
N LEU A 13 -4.31 5.18 6.68
CA LEU A 13 -3.40 5.90 5.79
C LEU A 13 -4.20 6.61 4.70
N VAL A 14 -5.06 5.90 4.00
CA VAL A 14 -5.88 6.45 2.91
C VAL A 14 -6.74 7.60 3.39
N GLY A 15 -7.47 7.47 4.50
CA GLY A 15 -8.27 8.57 5.05
C GLY A 15 -7.45 9.82 5.35
N ARG A 16 -6.17 9.65 5.73
CA ARG A 16 -5.24 10.75 5.99
C ARG A 16 -4.83 11.49 4.71
N VAL A 17 -4.68 10.80 3.58
CA VAL A 17 -4.11 11.36 2.35
C VAL A 17 -5.11 11.55 1.21
N ALA A 18 -6.29 10.95 1.27
CA ALA A 18 -7.28 10.96 0.17
C ALA A 18 -7.78 12.37 -0.20
N HIS A 19 -7.74 13.30 0.76
CA HIS A 19 -8.17 14.69 0.57
C HIS A 19 -7.00 15.64 0.23
N TRP A 20 -5.77 15.11 0.11
CA TRP A 20 -4.62 15.95 -0.18
C TRP A 20 -4.65 16.44 -1.63
N THR A 21 -4.45 17.74 -1.80
CA THR A 21 -4.28 18.36 -3.11
C THR A 21 -2.88 18.07 -3.67
N PRO A 22 -2.65 18.25 -4.99
CA PRO A 22 -1.32 18.07 -5.59
C PRO A 22 -0.20 18.84 -4.87
N ALA A 23 -0.49 20.07 -4.42
CA ALA A 23 0.48 20.90 -3.69
C ALA A 23 0.86 20.31 -2.32
N ARG A 24 -0.05 19.60 -1.66
CA ARG A 24 0.23 18.93 -0.37
C ARG A 24 0.99 17.62 -0.56
N TRP A 25 0.75 16.94 -1.68
CA TRP A 25 1.48 15.73 -2.06
C TRP A 25 2.96 15.98 -2.29
N ASN A 26 3.34 16.95 -3.15
CA ASN A 26 4.72 17.36 -3.41
C ASN A 26 5.76 16.21 -3.27
N ASP A 27 6.61 16.25 -2.26
CA ASP A 27 7.69 15.29 -1.95
C ASP A 27 7.22 14.06 -1.15
N ARG A 28 5.98 14.06 -0.66
CA ARG A 28 5.39 12.98 0.16
C ARG A 28 4.86 11.82 -0.69
N GLY A 29 4.63 12.03 -1.98
CA GLY A 29 4.15 10.99 -2.91
C GLY A 29 5.12 9.83 -3.05
N GLU A 30 6.43 10.09 -2.93
CA GLU A 30 7.46 9.08 -3.10
C GLU A 30 7.40 7.97 -2.03
N ALA A 31 7.22 8.35 -0.76
CA ALA A 31 7.12 7.38 0.33
C ALA A 31 5.90 6.46 0.17
N VAL A 32 4.78 7.01 -0.33
CA VAL A 32 3.55 6.25 -0.56
C VAL A 32 3.63 5.40 -1.83
N HIS A 33 4.28 5.89 -2.89
CA HIS A 33 4.54 5.09 -4.09
C HIS A 33 5.49 3.92 -3.78
N ALA A 34 6.55 4.15 -3.01
CA ALA A 34 7.46 3.09 -2.56
C ALA A 34 6.75 2.03 -1.69
N LEU A 35 5.78 2.43 -0.86
CA LEU A 35 4.90 1.49 -0.16
C LEU A 35 4.06 0.67 -1.14
N GLY A 36 3.44 1.32 -2.13
CA GLY A 36 2.71 0.66 -3.19
C GLY A 36 3.58 -0.36 -3.93
N GLN A 37 4.83 -0.03 -4.26
CA GLN A 37 5.75 -0.97 -4.89
C GLN A 37 5.98 -2.21 -4.02
N ARG A 38 6.21 -2.05 -2.71
CA ARG A 38 6.41 -3.19 -1.81
C ARG A 38 5.17 -4.09 -1.71
N LEU A 39 3.97 -3.50 -1.73
CA LEU A 39 2.72 -4.26 -1.78
C LEU A 39 2.56 -5.03 -3.10
N ALA A 40 2.90 -4.40 -4.23
CA ALA A 40 2.86 -5.04 -5.54
C ALA A 40 3.87 -6.20 -5.65
N ASP A 41 5.08 -6.02 -5.11
CA ASP A 41 6.10 -7.06 -5.05
C ASP A 41 5.64 -8.23 -4.16
N ALA A 42 4.94 -7.94 -3.05
CA ALA A 42 4.36 -8.96 -2.20
C ALA A 42 3.27 -9.77 -2.93
N CYS A 43 2.38 -9.10 -3.68
CA CYS A 43 1.38 -9.77 -4.51
C CYS A 43 2.04 -10.70 -5.53
N ALA A 44 3.02 -10.18 -6.27
CA ALA A 44 3.77 -10.97 -7.26
C ALA A 44 4.45 -12.20 -6.61
N GLY A 45 5.03 -12.03 -5.42
CA GLY A 45 5.63 -13.13 -4.66
C GLY A 45 4.63 -14.22 -4.25
N VAL A 46 3.43 -13.83 -3.78
CA VAL A 46 2.36 -14.77 -3.41
C VAL A 46 1.83 -15.51 -4.63
N GLU A 47 1.69 -14.83 -5.77
CA GLU A 47 1.16 -15.40 -7.01
C GLU A 47 2.21 -16.18 -7.84
N GLY A 48 3.47 -16.20 -7.41
CA GLY A 48 4.57 -16.80 -8.18
C GLY A 48 4.87 -16.07 -9.50
N GLN A 49 4.52 -14.79 -9.59
CA GLN A 49 4.74 -13.93 -10.75
C GLN A 49 6.03 -13.11 -10.60
N PRO A 50 6.67 -12.70 -11.71
CA PRO A 50 7.79 -11.79 -11.63
C PRO A 50 7.35 -10.43 -11.10
N ALA A 51 8.15 -9.84 -10.20
CA ALA A 51 7.95 -8.47 -9.73
C ALA A 51 8.01 -7.49 -10.91
N ARG A 52 7.11 -6.49 -10.89
CA ARG A 52 7.01 -5.45 -11.94
C ARG A 52 6.93 -4.08 -11.29
N PRO A 53 7.48 -3.04 -11.94
CA PRO A 53 7.31 -1.67 -11.46
C PRO A 53 5.82 -1.31 -11.37
N LEU A 54 5.40 -0.78 -10.22
CA LEU A 54 4.07 -0.22 -10.04
C LEU A 54 3.94 1.05 -10.90
N PRO A 55 2.91 1.15 -11.76
CA PRO A 55 2.72 2.32 -12.61
C PRO A 55 2.70 3.63 -11.81
N ARG A 56 3.51 4.60 -12.24
CA ARG A 56 3.59 5.92 -11.61
C ARG A 56 2.52 6.84 -12.19
N LEU A 57 1.40 6.92 -11.48
CA LEU A 57 0.32 7.88 -11.76
C LEU A 57 0.54 9.19 -10.97
N ALA A 58 -0.39 10.13 -11.09
CA ALA A 58 -0.43 11.30 -10.22
C ALA A 58 -0.61 10.87 -8.75
N ASP A 59 0.00 11.60 -7.82
CA ASP A 59 -0.01 11.25 -6.39
C ASP A 59 -1.39 11.15 -5.77
N THR A 60 -2.36 11.89 -6.32
CA THR A 60 -3.76 11.82 -5.91
C THR A 60 -4.40 10.46 -6.19
N ALA A 61 -3.81 9.61 -7.04
CA ALA A 61 -4.28 8.25 -7.31
C ALA A 61 -3.67 7.18 -6.37
N LEU A 62 -2.61 7.51 -5.63
CA LEU A 62 -1.95 6.59 -4.71
C LEU A 62 -2.89 5.94 -3.68
N PRO A 63 -3.87 6.65 -3.08
CA PRO A 63 -4.77 6.03 -2.11
C PRO A 63 -5.61 4.89 -2.71
N ASP A 64 -6.04 5.05 -3.97
CA ASP A 64 -6.81 4.01 -4.65
C ASP A 64 -5.91 2.86 -5.10
N GLN A 65 -4.68 3.13 -5.54
CA GLN A 65 -3.69 2.09 -5.84
C GLN A 65 -3.40 1.22 -4.60
N LEU A 66 -3.27 1.83 -3.41
CA LEU A 66 -3.06 1.07 -2.16
C LEU A 66 -4.23 0.13 -1.85
N ARG A 67 -5.48 0.59 -2.05
CA ARG A 67 -6.67 -0.24 -1.81
C ARG A 67 -6.70 -1.46 -2.72
N VAL A 68 -6.41 -1.27 -4.00
CA VAL A 68 -6.35 -2.37 -4.97
C VAL A 68 -5.31 -3.39 -4.55
N LEU A 69 -4.07 -2.96 -4.30
CA LEU A 69 -2.97 -3.87 -3.94
C LEU A 69 -3.23 -4.65 -2.64
N VAL A 70 -3.84 -4.00 -1.65
CA VAL A 70 -4.19 -4.68 -0.38
C VAL A 70 -5.35 -5.65 -0.60
N ALA A 71 -6.34 -5.30 -1.41
CA ALA A 71 -7.43 -6.20 -1.75
C ALA A 71 -6.92 -7.43 -2.52
N ASP A 72 -5.99 -7.25 -3.45
CA ASP A 72 -5.37 -8.34 -4.21
C ASP A 72 -4.59 -9.27 -3.28
N LEU A 73 -3.79 -8.73 -2.36
CA LEU A 73 -3.03 -9.53 -1.39
C LEU A 73 -3.92 -10.35 -0.46
N VAL A 74 -5.05 -9.78 -0.02
CA VAL A 74 -6.05 -10.51 0.81
C VAL A 74 -6.78 -11.55 -0.03
N ALA A 75 -7.14 -11.24 -1.28
CA ALA A 75 -7.82 -12.17 -2.19
C ALA A 75 -6.91 -13.36 -2.59
N ALA A 76 -5.60 -13.15 -2.64
CA ALA A 76 -4.60 -14.18 -2.89
C ALA A 76 -4.31 -15.08 -1.67
N ASP A 77 -5.02 -14.88 -0.55
CA ASP A 77 -4.82 -15.62 0.72
C ASP A 77 -3.35 -15.62 1.17
N ALA A 78 -2.73 -14.43 1.15
CA ALA A 78 -1.32 -14.29 1.45
C ALA A 78 -0.97 -14.83 2.84
N PRO A 79 0.23 -15.43 3.02
CA PRO A 79 0.69 -15.93 4.32
C PRO A 79 0.66 -14.85 5.40
N GLU A 80 0.39 -15.27 6.64
CA GLU A 80 0.25 -14.38 7.80
C GLU A 80 1.48 -13.48 7.99
N GLU A 81 2.67 -14.03 7.75
CA GLU A 81 3.94 -13.29 7.87
C GLU A 81 4.06 -12.16 6.83
N VAL A 82 3.49 -12.36 5.63
CA VAL A 82 3.45 -11.34 4.58
C VAL A 82 2.47 -10.24 4.97
N LEU A 83 1.29 -10.60 5.45
CA LEU A 83 0.27 -9.66 5.89
C LEU A 83 0.77 -8.78 7.05
N ASP A 84 1.42 -9.38 8.06
CA ASP A 84 1.99 -8.67 9.20
C ASP A 84 3.08 -7.69 8.80
N ARG A 85 3.99 -8.11 7.93
CA ARG A 85 5.04 -7.24 7.39
C ARG A 85 4.44 -6.06 6.64
N MET A 86 3.43 -6.29 5.80
CA MET A 86 2.77 -5.22 5.06
C MET A 86 2.01 -4.27 5.98
N ALA A 87 1.36 -4.78 7.03
CA ALA A 87 0.68 -3.93 8.02
C ALA A 87 1.68 -3.03 8.77
N ALA A 88 2.86 -3.56 9.11
CA ALA A 88 3.95 -2.79 9.72
C ALA A 88 4.47 -1.69 8.78
N ASP A 89 4.67 -2.00 7.50
CA ASP A 89 5.13 -1.04 6.50
C ASP A 89 4.12 0.11 6.28
N VAL A 90 2.82 -0.22 6.17
CA VAL A 90 1.75 0.78 6.06
C VAL A 90 1.73 1.68 7.30
N ARG A 91 1.85 1.09 8.50
CA ARG A 91 1.90 1.83 9.76
C ARG A 91 3.11 2.77 9.80
N ALA A 92 4.29 2.31 9.40
CA ALA A 92 5.51 3.11 9.37
C ALA A 92 5.38 4.32 8.44
N VAL A 93 4.88 4.12 7.22
CA VAL A 93 4.64 5.21 6.26
C VAL A 93 3.61 6.20 6.79
N ARG A 94 2.50 5.70 7.36
CA ARG A 94 1.51 6.58 7.97
C ARG A 94 2.12 7.44 9.08
N HIS A 95 3.04 6.94 9.90
CA HIS A 95 3.68 7.72 10.96
C HIS A 95 4.71 8.73 10.44
N ALA A 96 5.25 8.55 9.24
CA ALA A 96 6.22 9.46 8.62
C ALA A 96 5.55 10.64 7.88
N LEU A 97 4.27 10.51 7.53
CA LEU A 97 3.43 11.55 6.91
C LEU A 97 2.79 12.49 7.95
#